data_AF-A0A1G0ZW52-F1
#
_entry.id   AF-A0A1G0ZW52-F1
#
_cell.length_a   1.000
_cell.length_b   1.000
_cell.length_c   1.000
_cell.angle_alpha   90.00
_cell.angle_beta   90.00
_cell.angle_gamma   90.00
#
_symmetry.space_group_name_H-M   'P 1'
#
loop_
_entity.id
_entity.type
_entity.pdbx_description
1 polymer ?
#
loop_
_entity_poly.entity_id
_entity_poly.type
_entity_poly.pdbx_seq_one_letter_code
_entity_poly.pdbx_strand_id
1 'polypeptide(L)'
;MSRIIERRFVLGDVEKERLLNRMRQLAVFGGIEILAYSFLSNHFHVLAYVPEKREVTDAELIERLGHIFQPYREIPGTRKLS
;
A
#
# COMPACT_ATOMS: atom_id res chain seq x y z
N MET A 1 12.65 -5.78 -10.17
CA MET A 1 12.21 -4.74 -11.12
C MET A 1 10.68 -4.72 -11.11
N SER A 2 10.05 -3.60 -10.78
CA SER A 2 8.59 -3.49 -10.71
C SER A 2 8.01 -3.14 -12.08
N ARG A 3 7.67 -4.17 -12.87
CA ARG A 3 7.24 -4.05 -14.28
C ARG A 3 5.82 -4.60 -14.46
N ILE A 4 5.04 -3.93 -15.30
CA ILE A 4 3.71 -4.43 -15.69
C ILE A 4 3.85 -5.71 -16.52
N ILE A 5 2.99 -6.68 -16.24
CA ILE A 5 2.89 -7.97 -16.96
C ILE A 5 2.78 -7.70 -18.47
N GLU A 6 3.46 -8.53 -19.27
CA GLU A 6 3.50 -8.43 -20.74
C GLU A 6 4.03 -7.08 -21.28
N ARG A 7 4.72 -6.28 -20.45
CA ARG A 7 5.25 -4.95 -20.82
C ARG A 7 4.18 -3.96 -21.28
N ARG A 8 2.92 -4.19 -20.92
CA ARG A 8 1.81 -3.33 -21.31
C ARG A 8 1.97 -1.91 -20.75
N PHE A 9 1.59 -0.92 -21.55
CA PHE A 9 1.66 0.51 -21.21
C PHE A 9 0.33 0.99 -20.60
N VAL A 10 -0.03 0.47 -19.43
CA VAL A 10 -1.34 0.74 -18.78
C VAL A 10 -1.26 1.74 -17.63
N LEU A 11 -0.06 2.20 -17.25
CA LEU A 11 0.09 3.21 -16.21
C LEU A 11 -0.18 4.59 -16.82
N GLY A 12 -1.47 4.92 -16.94
CA GLY A 12 -1.97 6.28 -17.18
C GLY A 12 -1.92 7.12 -15.90
N ASP A 13 -2.37 8.37 -15.98
CA ASP A 13 -2.23 9.30 -14.84
C ASP A 13 -3.12 8.91 -13.65
N VAL A 14 -4.34 8.39 -13.92
CA VAL A 14 -5.25 7.86 -12.89
C VAL A 14 -4.64 6.62 -12.23
N GLU A 15 -4.05 5.72 -13.01
CA GLU A 15 -3.42 4.51 -12.47
C GLU A 15 -2.18 4.85 -11.63
N LYS A 16 -1.36 5.82 -12.08
CA LYS A 16 -0.19 6.31 -11.33
C LYS A 16 -0.61 6.92 -9.99
N GLU A 17 -1.64 7.75 -9.98
CA GLU A 17 -2.14 8.38 -8.75
C GLU A 17 -2.66 7.33 -7.76
N ARG A 18 -3.47 6.38 -8.24
CA ARG A 18 -3.95 5.27 -7.41
C ARG A 18 -2.81 4.44 -6.86
N LEU A 19 -1.81 4.12 -7.69
CA LEU A 19 -0.64 3.36 -7.29
C LEU A 19 0.19 4.12 -6.25
N LEU A 20 0.40 5.43 -6.42
CA LEU A 20 1.10 6.27 -5.45
C LEU A 20 0.38 6.29 -4.09
N ASN A 21 -0.94 6.46 -4.09
CA ASN A 21 -1.74 6.43 -2.87
C ASN A 21 -1.65 5.08 -2.17
N ARG A 22 -1.71 3.97 -2.93
CA ARG A 22 -1.51 2.62 -2.39
C ARG A 22 -0.10 2.41 -1.84
N MET A 23 0.93 2.88 -2.54
CA MET A 23 2.32 2.78 -2.08
C MET A 23 2.50 3.51 -0.74
N ARG A 24 1.92 4.70 -0.58
CA ARG A 24 1.97 5.45 0.69
C ARG A 24 1.26 4.72 1.82
N GLN A 25 0.06 4.18 1.57
CA GLN A 25 -0.68 3.37 2.55
C GLN A 25 0.12 2.14 3.01
N LEU A 26 0.71 1.42 2.05
CA LEU A 26 1.55 0.26 2.32
C LEU A 26 2.84 0.64 3.04
N ALA A 27 3.40 1.81 2.76
CA ALA A 27 4.60 2.30 3.45
C ALA A 27 4.33 2.51 4.95
N VAL A 28 3.22 3.18 5.29
CA VAL A 28 2.79 3.36 6.69
C VAL A 28 2.52 2.02 7.35
N PHE A 29 1.78 1.13 6.68
CA PHE A 29 1.49 -0.20 7.21
C PHE A 29 2.77 -1.00 7.50
N GLY A 30 3.69 -1.03 6.53
CA GLY A 30 4.96 -1.73 6.63
C GLY A 30 5.99 -1.04 7.54
N GLY A 31 5.72 0.17 8.02
CA GLY A 31 6.69 0.97 8.77
C GLY A 31 7.95 1.31 7.98
N ILE A 32 7.82 1.50 6.66
CA ILE A 32 8.92 1.91 5.79
C ILE A 32 8.69 3.34 5.31
N GLU A 33 9.76 4.00 4.90
CA GLU A 33 9.68 5.36 4.36
C GLU A 33 9.99 5.35 2.87
N ILE A 34 9.14 5.96 2.05
CA ILE A 34 9.41 6.18 0.63
C ILE A 34 10.22 7.47 0.51
N LEU A 35 11.49 7.35 0.10
CA LEU A 35 12.40 8.48 -0.08
C LEU A 35 12.26 9.11 -1.47
N ALA A 36 12.06 8.28 -2.50
CA ALA A 36 11.86 8.73 -3.87
C ALA A 36 11.10 7.68 -4.70
N TYR A 37 10.45 8.11 -5.78
CA TYR A 37 9.80 7.22 -6.73
C TYR A 37 9.79 7.84 -8.14
N SER A 38 9.67 7.00 -9.16
CA SER A 38 9.45 7.43 -10.55
C SER A 38 8.49 6.48 -11.26
N PHE A 39 7.55 7.03 -12.03
CA PHE A 39 6.59 6.27 -12.81
C PHE A 39 6.87 6.43 -14.30
N LEU A 40 6.88 5.31 -15.00
CA LEU A 40 6.81 5.22 -16.46
C LEU A 40 5.51 4.51 -16.82
N SER A 41 5.19 4.44 -18.11
CA SER A 41 3.92 3.88 -18.59
C SER A 41 3.81 2.36 -18.44
N ASN A 42 4.91 1.64 -18.23
CA ASN A 42 4.92 0.17 -18.06
C ASN A 42 5.80 -0.35 -16.89
N HIS A 43 6.40 0.53 -16.11
CA HIS A 43 7.18 0.18 -14.92
C HIS A 43 7.37 1.38 -14.00
N PHE A 44 7.86 1.13 -12.79
CA PHE A 44 8.18 2.16 -11.83
C PHE A 44 9.39 1.79 -10.98
N HIS A 45 10.01 2.80 -10.38
CA HIS A 45 11.08 2.65 -9.41
C HIS A 45 10.67 3.30 -8.10
N VAL A 46 11.13 2.72 -7.00
CA VAL A 46 10.95 3.25 -5.65
C VAL A 46 12.25 3.08 -4.88
N LEU A 47 12.63 4.12 -4.16
CA LEU A 47 13.68 4.09 -3.15
C LEU A 47 12.99 4.20 -1.80
N ALA A 48 13.22 3.21 -0.94
CA ALA A 48 12.64 3.17 0.39
C ALA A 48 13.71 2.93 1.45
N TYR A 49 13.55 3.59 2.59
CA TYR A 49 14.27 3.26 3.81
C TYR A 49 13.48 2.19 4.57
N VAL A 50 14.16 1.10 4.91
CA VAL A 50 13.61 0.01 5.71
C VAL A 50 14.34 0.03 7.06
N PRO A 51 13.65 0.37 8.17
CA PRO A 51 14.29 0.37 9.47
C PRO A 51 14.68 -1.05 9.88
N GLU A 52 15.61 -1.15 10.84
CA GLU A 52 15.96 -2.44 11.43
C GLU A 52 14.74 -3.14 12.03
N LYS A 53 14.75 -4.47 11.99
CA LYS A 53 13.66 -5.27 12.52
C LYS A 53 13.53 -5.02 14.02
N ARG A 54 12.32 -4.67 14.45
CA ARG A 54 11.93 -4.54 15.86
C ARG A 54 10.57 -5.17 16.11
N GLU A 55 10.30 -5.44 17.38
CA GLU A 55 8.96 -5.78 17.82
C GLU A 55 8.00 -4.60 17.62
N VAL A 56 6.77 -4.92 17.24
CA VAL A 56 5.68 -3.97 17.02
C VAL A 56 4.57 -4.33 18.00
N THR A 57 4.06 -3.34 18.72
CA THR A 57 2.97 -3.57 19.68
C THR A 57 1.64 -3.77 18.94
N ASP A 58 0.68 -4.48 19.55
CA ASP A 58 -0.65 -4.65 18.95
C ASP A 58 -1.33 -3.31 18.66
N ALA A 59 -1.15 -2.31 19.53
CA ALA A 59 -1.70 -0.96 19.33
C ALA A 59 -1.14 -0.31 18.06
N GLU A 60 0.19 -0.35 17.88
CA GLU A 60 0.86 0.18 16.68
C GLU A 60 0.46 -0.61 15.42
N LEU A 61 0.35 -1.94 15.52
CA LEU A 61 -0.11 -2.78 14.41
C LEU A 61 -1.52 -2.41 13.97
N ILE A 62 -2.46 -2.23 14.91
CA ILE A 62 -3.85 -1.85 14.63
C ILE A 62 -3.93 -0.46 14.00
N GLU A 63 -3.15 0.50 14.51
CA GLU A 63 -3.06 1.84 13.92
C GLU A 63 -2.62 1.76 12.45
N ARG A 64 -1.52 1.05 12.20
CA ARG A 64 -0.95 0.85 10.85
C ARG A 64 -1.88 0.09 9.91
N LEU A 65 -2.60 -0.92 10.41
CA LEU A 65 -3.60 -1.68 9.65
C LEU A 65 -4.71 -0.78 9.09
N GLY A 66 -5.10 0.27 9.83
CA GLY A 66 -6.11 1.24 9.41
C GLY A 66 -5.76 1.99 8.11
N HIS A 67 -4.49 2.00 7.69
CA HIS A 67 -4.08 2.64 6.44
C HIS A 67 -4.34 1.80 5.19
N ILE A 68 -4.41 0.46 5.32
CA ILE A 68 -4.59 -0.46 4.18
C ILE A 68 -5.97 -1.12 4.17
N PHE A 69 -6.59 -1.26 5.33
CA PHE A 69 -7.97 -1.72 5.44
C PHE A 69 -8.90 -0.51 5.56
N GLN A 70 -9.80 -0.35 4.59
CA GLN A 70 -10.98 0.47 4.85
C GLN A 70 -11.75 -0.22 5.98
N PRO A 71 -12.25 0.52 7.00
CA PRO A 71 -13.03 -0.08 8.07
C PRO A 71 -14.12 -0.92 7.44
N TYR A 72 -14.27 -2.15 7.93
CA TYR A 72 -15.38 -3.01 7.59
C TYR A 72 -16.67 -2.21 7.78
N ARG A 73 -17.23 -1.70 6.68
CA ARG A 73 -18.60 -1.20 6.71
C ARG A 73 -19.45 -2.44 6.83
N GLU A 74 -20.22 -2.55 7.91
CA GLU A 74 -21.22 -3.60 8.05
C GLU A 74 -21.98 -3.72 6.72
N ILE A 75 -21.80 -4.84 6.02
CA ILE A 75 -22.64 -5.19 4.90
C ILE A 75 -24.00 -5.53 5.54
N PRO A 76 -25.07 -4.78 5.26
CA PRO A 76 -26.39 -5.08 5.82
C PRO A 76 -26.73 -6.54 5.51
N GLY A 77 -26.86 -7.38 6.54
CA GLY A 77 -27.29 -8.77 6.40
C GLY A 77 -26.27 -9.86 6.77
N THR A 78 -25.07 -9.55 7.23
CA THR A 78 -24.17 -10.57 7.77
C THR A 78 -24.46 -10.82 9.26
N ARG A 79 -25.06 -11.97 9.54
CA ARG A 79 -25.48 -12.41 10.87
C ARG A 79 -24.24 -12.62 11.75
N LYS A 80 -24.21 -12.00 12.95
CA LYS A 80 -23.16 -12.26 13.95
C LYS A 80 -23.13 -13.76 14.27
N LEU A 81 -21.97 -14.39 14.10
CA LEU A 81 -21.71 -15.68 14.72
C LEU A 81 -21.42 -15.40 16.19
N SER A 82 -22.36 -15.81 17.03
CA SER A 82 -22.26 -15.91 18.49
C SER A 82 -21.27 -16.98 18.90
#